data_AF-A0A8H3CBM9-F1
#
_entry.id   AF-A0A8H3CBM9-F1
#
_cell.length_a   1.000
_cell.length_b   1.000
_cell.length_c   1.000
_cell.angle_alpha   90.00
_cell.angle_beta   90.00
_cell.angle_gamma   90.00
#
_symmetry.space_group_name_H-M   'P 1'
#
loop_
_entity.id
_entity.type
_entity.pdbx_description
1 polymer ?
#
loop_
_entity_poly.entity_id
_entity_poly.type
_entity_poly.pdbx_seq_one_letter_code
_entity_poly.pdbx_strand_id
1 'polypeptide(L)'
;MKLARTLLVGFALSGSSVLAGKRIKGLSNNAQELFDIAMTYNDDGWDSIRGTTGAGSARATAWYAVGLLARNDGSDAATARDIIEREIDAQYIVPGNPWYGTYKKTFEEPIPGTAQYPASIYNSYDPNWREFVGTAFILAIEEYSDLLGKPLVNKMLASLKHAVLGGLTRVGLDGDNLDLIYTNPALMRTFSTGWLGNRIGDANFTQTAEREAKSLYEIYQTSNNSLTEFNAPTYYG
;
A
#
# COMPACT_ATOMS: atom_id res chain seq x y z
N MET A 1 36.54 58.25 29.28
CA MET A 1 37.49 57.13 29.18
C MET A 1 36.68 55.84 29.12
N LYS A 2 36.90 55.01 28.09
CA LYS A 2 36.00 53.95 27.61
C LYS A 2 35.82 52.80 28.61
N LEU A 3 34.57 52.37 28.84
CA LEU A 3 34.23 51.05 29.39
C LEU A 3 33.61 50.23 28.25
N ALA A 4 34.32 49.16 27.85
CA ALA A 4 33.87 48.19 26.87
C ALA A 4 32.76 47.31 27.48
N ARG A 5 31.64 47.16 26.77
CA ARG A 5 30.65 46.11 27.04
C ARG A 5 30.79 45.04 25.97
N THR A 6 31.27 43.87 26.39
CA THR A 6 31.21 42.63 25.62
C THR A 6 29.75 42.17 25.60
N LEU A 7 29.16 42.07 24.41
CA LEU A 7 27.85 41.44 24.20
C LEU A 7 28.10 39.94 23.98
N LEU A 8 27.71 39.09 24.94
CA LEU A 8 27.55 37.66 24.68
C LEU A 8 26.20 37.45 23.98
N VAL A 9 26.25 37.05 22.71
CA VAL A 9 25.08 36.50 22.02
C VAL A 9 24.96 35.04 22.42
N GLY A 10 24.01 34.73 23.29
CA GLY A 10 23.62 33.36 23.58
C GLY A 10 22.83 32.80 22.41
N PHE A 11 23.37 31.78 21.74
CA PHE A 11 22.59 30.93 20.84
C PHE A 11 21.63 30.11 21.71
N ALA A 12 20.34 30.47 21.69
CA ALA A 12 19.30 29.57 22.15
C ALA A 12 19.18 28.45 21.11
N LEU A 13 19.74 27.28 21.42
CA LEU A 13 19.37 26.04 20.75
C LEU A 13 17.91 25.76 21.13
N SER A 14 16.99 26.09 20.23
CA SER A 14 15.63 25.56 20.30
C SER A 14 15.75 24.05 20.11
N GLY A 15 15.66 23.31 21.22
CA GLY A 15 15.46 21.88 21.15
C GLY A 15 14.17 21.63 20.41
N SER A 16 14.25 21.01 19.23
CA SER A 16 13.10 20.40 18.58
C SER A 16 12.58 19.36 19.55
N SER A 17 11.52 19.68 20.30
CA SER A 17 10.73 18.67 20.97
C SER A 17 10.00 17.90 19.87
N VAL A 18 10.68 16.90 19.30
CA VAL A 18 9.97 15.79 18.67
C VAL A 18 9.08 15.26 19.77
N LEU A 19 7.77 15.51 19.67
CA LEU A 19 6.78 14.81 20.47
C LEU A 19 7.10 13.34 20.26
N ALA A 20 7.66 12.69 21.27
CA ALA A 20 8.00 11.28 21.17
C ALA A 20 6.69 10.54 20.93
N GLY A 21 6.47 10.16 19.66
CA GLY A 21 5.29 9.42 19.26
C GLY A 21 5.18 8.15 20.10
N LYS A 22 3.95 7.67 20.26
CA LYS A 22 3.71 6.41 20.95
C LYS A 22 4.53 5.31 20.29
N ARG A 23 5.47 4.73 21.05
CA ARG A 23 6.33 3.64 20.58
C ARG A 23 5.48 2.44 20.16
N ILE A 24 5.70 1.96 18.95
CA ILE A 24 5.11 0.70 18.48
C ILE A 24 5.85 -0.44 19.15
N LYS A 25 5.08 -1.33 19.78
CA LYS A 25 5.62 -2.48 20.50
C LYS A 25 6.39 -3.38 19.53
N GLY A 26 7.63 -3.73 19.89
CA GLY A 26 8.47 -4.65 19.12
C GLY A 26 9.38 -3.99 18.08
N LEU A 27 9.21 -2.69 17.78
CA LEU A 27 10.14 -1.99 16.90
C LEU A 27 11.46 -1.68 17.60
N SER A 28 12.58 -1.88 16.88
CA SER A 28 13.89 -1.36 17.27
C SER A 28 13.88 0.17 17.24
N ASN A 29 14.89 0.82 17.83
CA ASN A 29 15.00 2.29 17.80
C ASN A 29 15.03 2.82 16.35
N ASN A 30 15.81 2.19 15.48
CA ASN A 30 15.94 2.60 14.09
C ASN A 30 14.64 2.37 13.30
N ALA A 31 13.92 1.28 13.59
CA ALA A 31 12.63 1.02 12.95
C ALA A 31 11.55 2.01 13.41
N GLN A 32 11.56 2.37 14.70
CA GLN A 32 10.68 3.42 15.22
C GLN A 32 10.99 4.77 14.57
N GLU A 33 12.26 5.14 14.44
CA GLU A 33 12.66 6.40 13.81
C GLU A 33 12.23 6.46 12.33
N LEU A 34 12.44 5.39 11.56
CA LEU A 34 11.95 5.31 10.18
C LEU A 34 10.43 5.41 10.10
N PHE A 35 9.72 4.77 11.02
CA PHE A 35 8.26 4.89 11.12
C PHE A 35 7.84 6.33 11.40
N ASP A 36 8.46 6.99 12.39
CA ASP A 36 8.14 8.37 12.78
C ASP A 36 8.40 9.36 11.63
N ILE A 37 9.51 9.17 10.89
CA ILE A 37 9.82 9.94 9.69
C ILE A 37 8.73 9.73 8.62
N ALA A 38 8.38 8.48 8.33
CA ALA A 38 7.36 8.16 7.34
C ALA A 38 6.00 8.76 7.71
N MET A 39 5.61 8.69 8.99
CA MET A 39 4.39 9.31 9.49
C MET A 39 4.42 10.83 9.33
N THR A 40 5.54 11.47 9.66
CA THR A 40 5.70 12.92 9.48
C THR A 40 5.49 13.33 8.02
N TYR A 41 6.11 12.64 7.06
CA TYR A 41 5.91 12.93 5.64
C TYR A 41 4.45 12.75 5.17
N ASN A 42 3.77 11.72 5.66
CA ASN A 42 2.38 11.48 5.29
C ASN A 42 1.43 12.48 5.93
N ASP A 43 1.66 12.86 7.20
CA ASP A 43 0.90 13.88 7.92
C ASP A 43 1.06 15.26 7.25
N ASP A 44 2.29 15.65 6.89
CA ASP A 44 2.56 16.91 6.18
C ASP A 44 1.88 16.95 4.81
N GLY A 45 1.75 15.79 4.15
CA GLY A 45 1.07 15.64 2.86
C GLY A 45 -0.45 15.39 2.95
N TRP A 46 -1.02 15.31 4.16
CA TRP A 46 -2.42 14.96 4.35
C TRP A 46 -3.37 16.08 3.88
N ASP A 47 -4.19 15.77 2.88
CA ASP A 47 -5.30 16.61 2.42
C ASP A 47 -6.59 16.06 3.01
N SER A 48 -7.12 16.74 4.04
CA SER A 48 -8.35 16.33 4.73
C SER A 48 -9.62 16.52 3.90
N ILE A 49 -9.58 17.34 2.83
CA ILE A 49 -10.73 17.53 1.93
C ILE A 49 -10.83 16.32 1.01
N ARG A 50 -9.70 15.92 0.41
CA ARG A 50 -9.64 14.73 -0.46
C ARG A 50 -9.60 13.42 0.32
N GLY A 51 -9.15 13.47 1.58
CA GLY A 51 -8.91 12.29 2.41
C GLY A 51 -7.72 11.47 1.92
N THR A 52 -6.67 12.13 1.41
CA THR A 52 -5.52 11.48 0.75
C THR A 52 -4.20 12.10 1.18
N THR A 53 -3.12 11.32 1.07
CA THR A 53 -1.73 11.83 1.13
C THR A 53 -0.96 11.40 -0.13
N GLY A 54 0.35 11.68 -0.21
CA GLY A 54 1.20 11.25 -1.32
C GLY A 54 0.74 11.78 -2.68
N ALA A 55 0.43 13.08 -2.74
CA ALA A 55 -0.09 13.76 -3.93
C ALA A 55 -1.42 13.19 -4.48
N GLY A 56 -2.31 12.73 -3.59
CA GLY A 56 -3.63 12.21 -3.95
C GLY A 56 -3.66 10.73 -4.33
N SER A 57 -2.55 10.01 -4.14
CA SER A 57 -2.45 8.59 -4.48
C SER A 57 -3.27 7.74 -3.51
N ALA A 58 -4.26 7.02 -4.01
CA ALA A 58 -5.01 6.04 -3.23
C ALA A 58 -4.06 4.96 -2.66
N ARG A 59 -3.18 4.39 -3.50
CA ARG A 59 -2.15 3.44 -3.05
C ARG A 59 -1.30 3.94 -1.88
N ALA A 60 -0.81 5.18 -1.92
CA ALA A 60 -0.02 5.74 -0.82
C ALA A 60 -0.88 5.92 0.44
N THR A 61 -2.12 6.37 0.25
CA THR A 61 -3.10 6.60 1.32
C THR A 61 -3.48 5.30 2.03
N ALA A 62 -3.59 4.17 1.31
CA ALA A 62 -3.81 2.86 1.91
C ALA A 62 -2.70 2.45 2.91
N TRP A 63 -1.42 2.73 2.58
CA TRP A 63 -0.30 2.49 3.50
C TRP A 63 -0.28 3.47 4.67
N TYR A 64 -0.69 4.72 4.46
CA TYR A 64 -0.85 5.67 5.54
C TYR A 64 -1.92 5.21 6.55
N ALA A 65 -3.02 4.60 6.11
CA ALA A 65 -3.99 4.00 7.03
C ALA A 65 -3.38 2.93 7.94
N VAL A 66 -2.47 2.09 7.42
CA VAL A 66 -1.73 1.13 8.25
C VAL A 66 -0.88 1.87 9.29
N GLY A 67 -0.18 2.93 8.88
CA GLY A 67 0.63 3.74 9.79
C GLY A 67 -0.19 4.41 10.90
N LEU A 68 -1.36 4.94 10.55
CA LEU A 68 -2.33 5.49 11.50
C LEU A 68 -2.82 4.43 12.51
N LEU A 69 -3.16 3.22 12.03
CA LEU A 69 -3.54 2.11 12.93
C LEU A 69 -2.39 1.69 13.85
N ALA A 70 -1.15 1.74 13.36
CA ALA A 70 0.04 1.42 14.15
C ALA A 70 0.31 2.46 15.23
N ARG A 71 0.23 3.76 14.88
CA ARG A 71 0.41 4.88 15.81
C ARG A 71 -0.72 4.93 16.84
N ASN A 72 -1.96 4.79 16.38
CA ASN A 72 -3.18 4.75 17.18
C ASN A 72 -3.21 5.84 18.26
N ASP A 73 -3.03 7.09 17.83
CA ASP A 73 -3.14 8.28 18.66
C ASP A 73 -4.32 9.16 18.23
N GLY A 74 -5.02 9.76 19.19
CA GLY A 74 -6.17 10.63 18.92
C GLY A 74 -7.20 10.04 17.96
N SER A 75 -7.36 10.68 16.79
CA SER A 75 -8.31 10.29 15.74
C SER A 75 -7.76 9.29 14.72
N ASP A 76 -6.51 8.84 14.84
CA ASP A 76 -5.82 8.02 13.83
C ASP A 76 -6.63 6.79 13.42
N ALA A 77 -7.16 6.03 14.38
CA ALA A 77 -7.95 4.84 14.09
C ALA A 77 -9.24 5.17 13.32
N ALA A 78 -9.89 6.31 13.62
CA ALA A 78 -11.07 6.75 12.89
C ALA A 78 -10.72 7.18 11.47
N THR A 79 -9.64 7.95 11.29
CA THR A 79 -9.13 8.37 9.98
C THR A 79 -8.72 7.17 9.13
N ALA A 80 -8.03 6.18 9.71
CA ALA A 80 -7.63 4.97 9.00
C ALA A 80 -8.84 4.18 8.50
N ARG A 81 -9.91 4.09 9.30
CA ARG A 81 -11.16 3.43 8.89
C ARG A 81 -11.83 4.18 7.73
N ASP A 82 -11.88 5.51 7.78
CA ASP A 82 -12.43 6.33 6.68
C ASP A 82 -11.64 6.13 5.39
N ILE A 83 -10.30 6.14 5.46
CA ILE A 83 -9.43 5.85 4.32
C ILE A 83 -9.75 4.47 3.73
N ILE A 84 -9.79 3.43 4.57
CA ILE A 84 -10.04 2.05 4.10
C ILE A 84 -11.42 1.94 3.43
N GLU A 85 -12.44 2.62 3.95
CA GLU A 85 -13.76 2.65 3.28
C GLU A 85 -13.70 3.36 1.93
N ARG A 86 -12.99 4.49 1.82
CA ARG A 86 -12.79 5.18 0.54
C ARG A 86 -12.03 4.35 -0.49
N GLU A 87 -11.00 3.62 -0.07
CA GLU A 87 -10.26 2.69 -0.93
C GLU A 87 -11.20 1.61 -1.49
N ILE A 88 -12.03 1.01 -0.64
CA ILE A 88 -13.01 -0.01 -1.05
C ILE A 88 -14.01 0.59 -2.06
N ASP A 89 -14.53 1.79 -1.79
CA ASP A 89 -15.46 2.48 -2.68
C ASP A 89 -14.81 2.90 -4.01
N ALA A 90 -13.49 3.10 -4.03
CA ALA A 90 -12.69 3.40 -5.21
C ALA A 90 -12.26 2.15 -6.00
N GLN A 91 -12.67 0.94 -5.61
CA GLN A 91 -12.35 -0.27 -6.34
C GLN A 91 -13.21 -0.42 -7.60
N TYR A 92 -12.59 -0.76 -8.73
CA TYR A 92 -13.32 -1.03 -9.96
C TYR A 92 -13.92 -2.44 -9.97
N ILE A 93 -15.21 -2.54 -9.71
CA ILE A 93 -15.95 -3.81 -9.68
C ILE A 93 -16.77 -4.06 -10.95
N VAL A 94 -16.15 -3.88 -12.13
CA VAL A 94 -16.78 -4.14 -13.44
C VAL A 94 -16.12 -5.37 -14.10
N PRO A 95 -16.70 -6.59 -13.96
CA PRO A 95 -16.10 -7.82 -14.47
C PRO A 95 -15.83 -7.78 -15.97
N GLY A 96 -14.81 -8.52 -16.42
CA GLY A 96 -14.45 -8.64 -17.83
C GLY A 96 -13.56 -7.52 -18.37
N ASN A 97 -13.26 -6.50 -17.57
CA ASN A 97 -12.33 -5.44 -17.95
C ASN A 97 -10.92 -5.66 -17.34
N PRO A 98 -9.84 -5.23 -18.01
CA PRO A 98 -8.46 -5.35 -17.50
C PRO A 98 -8.21 -4.68 -16.13
N TRP A 99 -9.03 -3.71 -15.76
CA TRP A 99 -8.95 -2.99 -14.49
C TRP A 99 -9.87 -3.57 -13.40
N TYR A 100 -10.60 -4.65 -13.65
CA TYR A 100 -11.46 -5.28 -12.62
C TYR A 100 -10.67 -5.64 -11.36
N GLY A 101 -11.12 -5.18 -10.19
CA GLY A 101 -10.50 -5.44 -8.89
C GLY A 101 -9.32 -4.53 -8.54
N THR A 102 -8.85 -3.67 -9.45
CA THR A 102 -7.87 -2.61 -9.09
C THR A 102 -8.58 -1.38 -8.56
N TYR A 103 -7.80 -0.47 -8.01
CA TYR A 103 -8.26 0.75 -7.37
C TYR A 103 -8.02 1.95 -8.28
N LYS A 104 -8.84 2.99 -8.16
CA LYS A 104 -8.57 4.28 -8.83
C LYS A 104 -7.23 4.85 -8.39
N LYS A 105 -6.58 5.65 -9.25
CA LYS A 105 -5.31 6.28 -8.86
C LYS A 105 -5.49 7.42 -7.87
N THR A 106 -6.58 8.17 -8.03
CA THR A 106 -7.12 9.11 -7.05
C THR A 106 -8.62 8.83 -6.89
N PHE A 107 -9.22 9.18 -5.75
CA PHE A 107 -10.62 8.84 -5.49
C PHE A 107 -11.60 9.49 -6.50
N GLU A 108 -11.20 10.61 -7.11
CA GLU A 108 -12.00 11.38 -8.07
C GLU A 108 -11.88 10.87 -9.51
N GLU A 109 -10.97 9.93 -9.81
CA GLU A 109 -10.79 9.46 -11.19
C GLU A 109 -12.08 8.84 -11.77
N PRO A 110 -12.36 9.10 -13.06
CA PRO A 110 -13.48 8.47 -13.75
C PRO A 110 -13.19 7.01 -14.07
N ILE A 111 -14.24 6.26 -14.40
CA ILE A 111 -14.10 4.86 -14.81
C ILE A 111 -13.41 4.80 -16.19
N PRO A 112 -12.34 3.99 -16.35
CA PRO A 112 -11.67 3.78 -17.64
C PRO A 112 -12.61 3.18 -18.71
N GLY A 113 -12.30 3.44 -19.97
CA GLY A 113 -12.98 2.82 -21.11
C GLY A 113 -14.13 3.65 -21.70
N THR A 114 -14.26 4.92 -21.31
CA THR A 114 -15.18 5.87 -21.96
C THR A 114 -14.49 6.60 -23.12
N ALA A 115 -15.25 7.27 -23.99
CA ALA A 115 -14.66 8.05 -25.07
C ALA A 115 -13.80 9.23 -24.56
N GLN A 116 -14.19 9.83 -23.42
CA GLN A 116 -13.49 10.94 -22.78
C GLN A 116 -12.34 10.48 -21.87
N TYR A 117 -12.38 9.23 -21.41
CA TYR A 117 -11.34 8.61 -20.60
C TYR A 117 -11.04 7.19 -21.09
N PRO A 118 -10.33 7.05 -22.24
CA PRO A 118 -10.04 5.77 -22.85
C PRO A 118 -9.19 4.88 -21.93
N ALA A 119 -9.42 3.57 -21.99
CA ALA A 119 -8.62 2.60 -21.26
C ALA A 119 -7.19 2.54 -21.83
N SER A 120 -6.23 2.71 -20.94
CA SER A 120 -4.79 2.72 -21.19
C SER A 120 -4.09 2.29 -19.90
N ILE A 121 -3.40 1.15 -19.96
CA ILE A 121 -2.63 0.59 -18.85
C ILE A 121 -1.54 1.59 -18.41
N TYR A 122 -1.37 1.76 -17.10
CA TYR A 122 -0.47 2.73 -16.45
C TYR A 122 -0.79 4.21 -16.65
N ASN A 123 -1.81 4.53 -17.45
CA ASN A 123 -2.25 5.91 -17.64
C ASN A 123 -3.64 6.14 -17.06
N SER A 124 -4.67 5.46 -17.57
CA SER A 124 -6.05 5.59 -17.08
C SER A 124 -6.37 4.68 -15.90
N TYR A 125 -5.66 3.55 -15.79
CA TYR A 125 -5.71 2.62 -14.67
C TYR A 125 -4.35 1.98 -14.48
N ASP A 126 -4.05 1.56 -13.26
CA ASP A 126 -2.86 0.76 -12.97
C ASP A 126 -3.30 -0.58 -12.38
N PRO A 127 -3.08 -1.69 -13.09
CA PRO A 127 -3.47 -3.00 -12.62
C PRO A 127 -2.61 -3.47 -11.43
N ASN A 128 -1.44 -2.91 -11.16
CA ASN A 128 -0.61 -3.32 -10.03
C ASN A 128 -1.15 -2.81 -8.68
N TRP A 129 -2.03 -1.78 -8.70
CA TRP A 129 -2.50 -1.15 -7.47
C TRP A 129 -3.34 -2.09 -6.62
N ARG A 130 -3.98 -3.09 -7.23
CA ARG A 130 -4.69 -4.14 -6.49
C ARG A 130 -3.74 -4.92 -5.55
N GLU A 131 -2.51 -5.18 -5.98
CA GLU A 131 -1.51 -5.88 -5.18
C GLU A 131 -0.94 -4.98 -4.07
N PHE A 132 -0.63 -3.72 -4.38
CA PHE A 132 -0.12 -2.77 -3.38
C PHE A 132 -1.15 -2.43 -2.29
N VAL A 133 -2.39 -2.13 -2.67
CA VAL A 133 -3.46 -1.84 -1.70
C VAL A 133 -3.87 -3.13 -0.98
N GLY A 134 -3.90 -4.26 -1.68
CA GLY A 134 -4.22 -5.56 -1.09
C GLY A 134 -3.25 -5.97 0.02
N THR A 135 -1.95 -5.76 -0.19
CA THR A 135 -0.93 -6.04 0.86
C THR A 135 -1.06 -5.11 2.06
N ALA A 136 -1.37 -3.82 1.86
CA ALA A 136 -1.68 -2.90 2.97
C ALA A 136 -2.91 -3.37 3.77
N PHE A 137 -3.97 -3.81 3.09
CA PHE A 137 -5.17 -4.36 3.74
C PHE A 137 -4.89 -5.63 4.54
N ILE A 138 -4.09 -6.55 4.01
CA ILE A 138 -3.69 -7.77 4.72
C ILE A 138 -2.97 -7.40 6.01
N LEU A 139 -1.99 -6.51 5.94
CA LEU A 139 -1.25 -6.07 7.13
C LEU A 139 -2.18 -5.39 8.16
N ALA A 140 -3.09 -4.54 7.71
CA ALA A 140 -4.07 -3.90 8.58
C ALA A 140 -4.99 -4.91 9.28
N ILE A 141 -5.42 -5.97 8.58
CA ILE A 141 -6.27 -7.02 9.15
C ILE A 141 -5.49 -7.87 10.16
N GLU A 142 -4.26 -8.28 9.83
CA GLU A 142 -3.46 -9.14 10.70
C GLU A 142 -3.06 -8.44 12.00
N GLU A 143 -2.60 -7.19 11.91
CA GLU A 143 -2.04 -6.49 13.07
C GLU A 143 -3.06 -5.64 13.84
N TYR A 144 -4.13 -5.17 13.18
CA TYR A 144 -5.01 -4.12 13.73
C TYR A 144 -6.51 -4.40 13.59
N SER A 145 -6.92 -5.65 13.38
CA SER A 145 -8.34 -6.01 13.23
C SER A 145 -9.25 -5.55 14.38
N ASP A 146 -8.73 -5.48 15.61
CA ASP A 146 -9.48 -4.97 16.76
C ASP A 146 -9.89 -3.49 16.62
N LEU A 147 -9.05 -2.67 15.99
CA LEU A 147 -9.35 -1.25 15.72
C LEU A 147 -10.30 -1.07 14.53
N LEU A 148 -10.26 -2.00 13.57
CA LEU A 148 -11.10 -2.00 12.37
C LEU A 148 -12.51 -2.51 12.65
N GLY A 149 -12.65 -3.46 13.56
CA GLY A 149 -13.92 -4.12 13.86
C GLY A 149 -14.40 -5.03 12.73
N LYS A 150 -15.16 -6.07 13.13
CA LYS A 150 -15.62 -7.15 12.23
C LYS A 150 -16.33 -6.68 10.95
N PRO A 151 -17.23 -5.66 10.97
CA PRO A 151 -17.91 -5.24 9.75
C PRO A 151 -16.96 -4.71 8.68
N LEU A 152 -15.97 -3.89 9.05
CA LEU A 152 -15.02 -3.33 8.10
C LEU A 152 -14.06 -4.40 7.58
N VAL A 153 -13.56 -5.28 8.47
CA VAL A 153 -12.73 -6.43 8.06
C VAL A 153 -13.46 -7.29 7.00
N ASN A 154 -14.76 -7.53 7.15
CA ASN A 154 -15.52 -8.28 6.15
C ASN A 154 -15.60 -7.56 4.80
N LYS A 155 -15.77 -6.23 4.78
CA LYS A 155 -15.73 -5.44 3.54
C LYS A 155 -14.34 -5.52 2.90
N MET A 156 -13.27 -5.42 3.68
CA MET A 156 -11.89 -5.54 3.20
C MET A 156 -11.62 -6.93 2.59
N LEU A 157 -12.11 -8.01 3.21
CA LEU A 157 -12.01 -9.37 2.65
C LEU A 157 -12.75 -9.51 1.32
N ALA A 158 -13.92 -8.88 1.17
CA ALA A 158 -14.63 -8.83 -0.11
C ALA A 158 -13.85 -8.05 -1.18
N SER A 159 -13.30 -6.89 -0.82
CA SER A 159 -12.41 -6.08 -1.68
C SER A 159 -11.17 -6.86 -2.12
N LEU A 160 -10.51 -7.56 -1.18
CA LEU A 160 -9.37 -8.44 -1.46
C LEU A 160 -9.74 -9.56 -2.41
N LYS A 161 -10.95 -10.13 -2.31
CA LYS A 161 -11.42 -11.15 -3.25
C LYS A 161 -11.54 -10.61 -4.67
N HIS A 162 -12.05 -9.40 -4.87
CA HIS A 162 -12.06 -8.76 -6.19
C HIS A 162 -10.64 -8.50 -6.70
N ALA A 163 -9.74 -8.02 -5.83
CA ALA A 163 -8.34 -7.79 -6.18
C ALA A 163 -7.64 -9.09 -6.63
N VAL A 164 -7.77 -10.18 -5.86
CA VAL A 164 -7.22 -11.50 -6.20
C VAL A 164 -7.78 -12.00 -7.53
N LEU A 165 -9.11 -11.98 -7.71
CA LEU A 165 -9.74 -12.44 -8.94
C LEU A 165 -9.26 -11.63 -10.16
N GLY A 166 -9.14 -10.31 -10.03
CA GLY A 166 -8.59 -9.46 -11.09
C GLY A 166 -7.11 -9.73 -11.35
N GLY A 167 -6.30 -9.93 -10.31
CA GLY A 167 -4.88 -10.25 -10.43
C GLY A 167 -4.65 -11.59 -11.13
N LEU A 168 -5.50 -12.58 -10.90
CA LEU A 168 -5.43 -13.90 -11.55
C LEU A 168 -5.80 -13.88 -13.04
N THR A 169 -6.44 -12.81 -13.54
CA THR A 169 -6.68 -12.63 -14.98
C THR A 169 -5.45 -12.09 -15.73
N ARG A 170 -4.42 -11.64 -15.00
CA ARG A 170 -3.20 -11.07 -15.58
C ARG A 170 -2.20 -12.16 -15.92
N VAL A 171 -2.01 -12.38 -17.22
CA VAL A 171 -1.16 -13.45 -17.77
C VAL A 171 -0.09 -12.94 -18.74
N GLY A 172 0.14 -11.62 -18.80
CA GLY A 172 1.17 -11.01 -19.65
C GLY A 172 0.87 -11.07 -21.16
N LEU A 173 -0.41 -11.17 -21.53
CA LEU A 173 -0.89 -11.19 -22.92
C LEU A 173 -1.84 -10.00 -23.19
N ASP A 174 -2.16 -9.75 -24.45
CA ASP A 174 -3.17 -8.76 -24.89
C ASP A 174 -2.96 -7.33 -24.37
N GLY A 175 -1.70 -6.88 -24.31
CA GLY A 175 -1.32 -5.54 -23.84
C GLY A 175 -1.11 -5.43 -22.33
N ASP A 176 -1.24 -6.54 -21.59
CA ASP A 176 -0.72 -6.67 -20.24
C ASP A 176 0.77 -7.01 -20.25
N ASN A 177 1.49 -6.62 -19.22
CA ASN A 177 2.92 -6.87 -19.04
C ASN A 177 3.25 -7.64 -17.75
N LEU A 178 2.25 -8.11 -17.00
CA LEU A 178 2.50 -8.99 -15.86
C LEU A 178 2.79 -10.41 -16.33
N ASP A 179 4.00 -10.59 -16.85
CA ASP A 179 4.69 -11.88 -16.83
C ASP A 179 5.18 -12.16 -15.39
N LEU A 180 5.35 -13.41 -14.99
CA LEU A 180 5.87 -13.80 -13.67
C LEU A 180 7.30 -13.27 -13.41
N ILE A 181 8.02 -12.85 -14.45
CA ILE A 181 9.30 -12.14 -14.35
C ILE A 181 9.12 -10.73 -13.76
N TYR A 182 7.92 -10.14 -13.86
CA TYR A 182 7.59 -8.86 -13.23
C TYR A 182 7.33 -9.06 -11.74
N THR A 183 8.39 -8.84 -10.95
CA THR A 183 8.63 -9.53 -9.70
C THR A 183 7.75 -9.02 -8.56
N ASN A 184 7.77 -7.70 -8.30
CA ASN A 184 7.05 -7.12 -7.16
C ASN A 184 5.55 -7.44 -7.17
N PRO A 185 4.79 -7.15 -8.26
CA PRO A 185 3.38 -7.47 -8.29
C PRO A 185 3.11 -8.99 -8.34
N ALA A 186 3.98 -9.80 -8.97
CA ALA A 186 3.81 -11.25 -8.95
C ALA A 186 3.93 -11.84 -7.53
N LEU A 187 4.95 -11.44 -6.76
CA LEU A 187 5.12 -11.86 -5.36
C LEU A 187 3.93 -11.42 -4.50
N MET A 188 3.50 -10.16 -4.63
CA MET A 188 2.36 -9.64 -3.87
C MET A 188 1.05 -10.34 -4.26
N ARG A 189 0.82 -10.66 -5.54
CA ARG A 189 -0.34 -11.43 -6.01
C ARG A 189 -0.34 -12.84 -5.42
N THR A 190 0.78 -13.55 -5.52
CA THR A 190 0.92 -14.90 -4.99
C THR A 190 0.68 -14.92 -3.48
N PHE A 191 1.30 -13.99 -2.74
CA PHE A 191 1.10 -13.83 -1.30
C PHE A 191 -0.36 -13.54 -0.95
N SER A 192 -0.97 -12.52 -1.57
CA SER A 192 -2.34 -12.12 -1.26
C SER A 192 -3.38 -13.18 -1.62
N THR A 193 -3.16 -13.91 -2.72
CA THR A 193 -4.00 -15.05 -3.13
C THR A 193 -3.93 -16.17 -2.09
N GLY A 194 -2.72 -16.54 -1.65
CA GLY A 194 -2.52 -17.60 -0.67
C GLY A 194 -3.06 -17.22 0.71
N TRP A 195 -2.79 -15.99 1.17
CA TRP A 195 -3.30 -15.47 2.42
C TRP A 195 -4.84 -15.47 2.42
N LEU A 196 -5.47 -14.92 1.37
CA LEU A 196 -6.93 -14.85 1.29
C LEU A 196 -7.53 -16.25 1.24
N GLY A 197 -6.97 -17.15 0.44
CA GLY A 197 -7.40 -18.55 0.35
C GLY A 197 -7.42 -19.24 1.71
N ASN A 198 -6.35 -19.09 2.49
CA ASN A 198 -6.30 -19.61 3.86
C ASN A 198 -7.35 -18.92 4.76
N ARG A 199 -7.47 -17.59 4.67
CA ARG A 199 -8.38 -16.79 5.51
C ARG A 199 -9.85 -17.14 5.32
N ILE A 200 -10.27 -17.48 4.09
CA ILE A 200 -11.68 -17.77 3.76
C ILE A 200 -11.95 -19.25 3.47
N GLY A 201 -10.94 -20.13 3.57
CA GLY A 201 -11.07 -21.55 3.28
C GLY A 201 -11.26 -21.89 1.80
N ASP A 202 -10.72 -21.08 0.89
CA ASP A 202 -10.79 -21.33 -0.56
C ASP A 202 -9.58 -22.12 -1.04
N ALA A 203 -9.80 -23.42 -1.27
CA ALA A 203 -8.76 -24.34 -1.72
C ALA A 203 -8.24 -24.04 -3.13
N ASN A 204 -9.01 -23.37 -3.99
CA ASN A 204 -8.54 -23.02 -5.34
C ASN A 204 -7.53 -21.87 -5.27
N PHE A 205 -7.76 -20.91 -4.38
CA PHE A 205 -6.82 -19.81 -4.13
C PHE A 205 -5.54 -20.33 -3.51
N THR A 206 -5.61 -21.17 -2.47
CA THR A 206 -4.38 -21.73 -1.85
C THR A 206 -3.56 -22.55 -2.85
N GLN A 207 -4.19 -23.47 -3.60
CA GLN A 207 -3.48 -24.27 -4.62
C GLN A 207 -2.90 -23.41 -5.75
N THR A 208 -3.58 -22.34 -6.14
CA THR A 208 -3.07 -21.41 -7.15
C THR A 208 -1.85 -20.66 -6.64
N ALA A 209 -1.90 -20.12 -5.43
CA ALA A 209 -0.77 -19.45 -4.81
C ALA A 209 0.43 -20.37 -4.64
N GLU A 210 0.24 -21.61 -4.19
CA GLU A 210 1.34 -22.58 -4.05
C GLU A 210 2.02 -22.90 -5.40
N ARG A 211 1.22 -23.04 -6.46
CA ARG A 211 1.76 -23.24 -7.82
C ARG A 211 2.58 -22.03 -8.28
N GLU A 212 2.05 -20.82 -8.12
CA GLU A 212 2.77 -19.61 -8.49
C GLU A 212 4.04 -19.38 -7.65
N ALA A 213 3.97 -19.62 -6.33
CA ALA A 213 5.11 -19.52 -5.42
C ALA A 213 6.23 -20.47 -5.84
N LYS A 214 5.89 -21.71 -6.21
CA LYS A 214 6.85 -22.67 -6.74
C LYS A 214 7.50 -22.16 -8.03
N SER A 215 6.72 -21.65 -8.98
CA SER A 215 7.26 -21.10 -10.23
C SER A 215 8.16 -19.88 -9.98
N LEU A 216 7.77 -18.96 -9.10
CA LEU A 216 8.59 -17.81 -8.71
C LEU A 216 9.91 -18.23 -8.06
N TYR A 217 9.86 -19.25 -7.18
CA TYR A 217 11.06 -19.82 -6.57
C TYR A 217 11.98 -20.47 -7.62
N GLU A 218 11.43 -21.23 -8.56
CA GLU A 218 12.19 -21.82 -9.67
C GLU A 218 12.84 -20.73 -10.55
N ILE A 219 12.13 -19.65 -10.87
CA ILE A 219 12.68 -18.49 -11.60
C ILE A 219 13.85 -17.87 -10.82
N TYR A 220 13.68 -17.62 -9.52
CA TYR A 220 14.74 -17.09 -8.67
C TYR A 220 15.99 -17.99 -8.67
N GLN A 221 15.80 -19.31 -8.50
CA GLN A 221 16.89 -20.28 -8.49
C GLN A 221 17.64 -20.33 -9.84
N THR A 222 16.90 -20.33 -10.95
CA THR A 222 17.47 -20.38 -12.31
C THR A 222 18.07 -19.04 -12.76
N SER A 223 17.74 -17.95 -12.08
CA SER A 223 18.24 -16.59 -12.34
C SER A 223 19.40 -16.20 -11.42
N ASN A 224 20.28 -17.15 -11.09
CA ASN A 224 21.44 -16.97 -10.21
C ASN A 224 21.10 -16.47 -8.80
N ASN A 225 20.00 -16.97 -8.20
CA ASN A 225 19.52 -16.52 -6.89
C ASN A 225 19.27 -15.01 -6.84
N SER A 226 18.75 -14.45 -7.94
CA SER A 226 18.33 -13.06 -8.02
C SER A 226 17.15 -12.94 -8.98
N LEU A 227 16.27 -11.98 -8.75
CA LEU A 227 15.19 -11.68 -9.70
C LEU A 227 15.69 -10.56 -10.62
N THR A 228 15.46 -10.70 -11.93
CA THR A 228 16.06 -9.84 -12.95
C THR A 228 15.81 -8.35 -12.69
N GLU A 229 14.62 -8.02 -12.17
CA GLU A 229 14.21 -6.67 -11.81
C GLU A 229 15.13 -6.01 -10.75
N PHE A 230 15.61 -6.77 -9.77
CA PHE A 230 16.53 -6.26 -8.72
C PHE A 230 17.99 -6.15 -9.16
N ASN A 231 18.31 -6.65 -10.36
CA ASN A 231 19.64 -6.46 -10.96
C ASN A 231 19.71 -5.19 -11.84
N ALA A 232 18.64 -4.41 -11.91
CA ALA A 232 18.64 -3.12 -12.59
C ALA A 232 19.12 -2.02 -11.63
N PRO A 233 20.21 -1.29 -11.95
CA PRO A 233 20.74 -0.22 -11.08
C PRO A 233 19.80 0.97 -10.91
N THR A 234 18.77 1.07 -11.76
CA THR A 234 17.72 2.11 -11.69
C THR A 234 16.40 1.58 -11.13
N TYR A 235 16.38 0.40 -10.51
CA TYR A 235 15.15 -0.11 -9.92
C TYR A 235 14.79 0.68 -8.65
N TYR A 236 13.56 1.18 -8.59
CA TYR A 236 13.11 2.05 -7.51
C TYR A 236 12.27 1.37 -6.42
N GLY A 237 11.86 0.10 -6.59
CA GLY A 237 11.10 -0.66 -5.57
C GLY A 237 9.66 -0.21 -5.42
#